data_AF-A0A9E5EQH3-F1
#
_entry.id   AF-A0A9E5EQH3-F1
#
_cell.length_a   1.000
_cell.length_b   1.000
_cell.length_c   1.000
_cell.angle_alpha   90.00
_cell.angle_beta   90.00
_cell.angle_gamma   90.00
#
_symmetry.space_group_name_H-M   'P 1'
#
loop_
_entity.id
_entity.type
_entity.pdbx_description
1 polymer ?
#
loop_
_entity_poly.entity_id
_entity_poly.type
_entity_poly.pdbx_seq_one_letter_code
_entity_poly.pdbx_strand_id
1 'polypeptide(L)'
;VAVTGTINGDETVGAIGAVRQKAVAARAAGARLFLIPASQSAADITAARKIGGATMRVETVATLQDALDILQQIGGDPFVSATPND
;
A
#
# COMPACT_ATOMS: atom_id res chain seq x y z
N VAL A 1 -1.19 -0.94 -9.59
CA VAL A 1 -1.28 -0.84 -8.11
C VAL A 1 -0.81 0.55 -7.70
N ALA A 2 -1.33 1.14 -6.62
CA ALA A 2 -0.86 2.43 -6.10
C ALA A 2 -0.42 2.29 -4.63
N VAL A 3 0.78 2.78 -4.30
CA VAL A 3 1.38 2.70 -2.95
C VAL A 3 1.78 4.09 -2.49
N THR A 4 1.40 4.46 -1.27
CA THR A 4 1.81 5.73 -0.64
C THR A 4 2.16 5.50 0.83
N GLY A 5 3.43 5.67 1.17
CA GLY A 5 3.96 5.51 2.53
C GLY A 5 5.33 6.18 2.62
N THR A 6 5.69 6.69 3.79
CA THR A 6 7.09 7.00 4.09
C THR A 6 7.77 5.70 4.49
N ILE A 7 8.84 5.30 3.83
CA ILE A 7 9.65 4.15 4.26
C ILE A 7 10.80 4.70 5.10
N ASN A 8 10.84 4.32 6.37
CA ASN A 8 11.92 4.68 7.27
C ASN A 8 13.15 3.78 7.02
N GLY A 9 14.33 4.21 7.49
CA GLY A 9 15.56 3.41 7.35
C GLY A 9 15.56 2.08 8.10
N ASP A 10 14.57 1.87 8.98
CA ASP A 10 14.28 0.62 9.68
C ASP A 10 13.16 -0.20 9.00
N GLU A 11 12.83 0.13 7.75
CA GLU A 11 11.84 -0.55 6.90
C GLU A 11 10.38 -0.43 7.38
N THR A 12 10.13 0.41 8.40
CA THR A 12 8.78 0.71 8.86
C THR A 12 8.06 1.67 7.91
N VAL A 13 6.75 1.44 7.72
CA VAL A 13 5.91 2.30 6.89
C VAL A 13 5.21 3.36 7.74
N GLY A 14 5.64 4.59 7.59
CA GLY A 14 5.11 5.76 8.27
C GLY A 14 3.78 6.26 7.71
N ALA A 15 3.00 6.90 8.59
CA ALA A 15 1.74 7.56 8.28
C ALA A 15 1.90 8.61 7.15
N ILE A 16 0.84 8.78 6.35
CA ILE A 16 0.79 9.73 5.25
C ILE A 16 -0.39 10.70 5.40
N GLY A 17 -0.19 11.95 4.98
CA GLY A 17 -1.27 12.92 4.88
C GLY A 17 -2.17 12.68 3.67
N ALA A 18 -3.37 13.27 3.71
CA ALA A 18 -4.33 13.32 2.61
C ALA A 18 -4.72 11.92 2.05
N VAL A 19 -4.92 10.94 2.94
CA VAL A 19 -5.29 9.55 2.60
C VAL A 19 -6.53 9.50 1.71
N ARG A 20 -7.54 10.32 2.01
CA ARG A 20 -8.80 10.37 1.23
C ARG A 20 -8.55 10.81 -0.20
N GLN A 21 -7.80 11.90 -0.39
CA GLN A 21 -7.48 12.44 -1.71
C GLN A 21 -6.66 11.44 -2.52
N LYS A 22 -5.70 10.76 -1.88
CA LYS A 22 -4.88 9.72 -2.52
C LYS A 22 -5.71 8.48 -2.90
N ALA A 23 -6.64 8.05 -2.04
CA ALA A 23 -7.55 6.95 -2.36
C ALA A 23 -8.48 7.29 -3.55
N VAL A 24 -8.99 8.53 -3.62
CA VAL A 24 -9.78 9.00 -4.77
C VAL A 24 -8.95 8.98 -6.04
N ALA A 25 -7.73 9.53 -5.99
CA ALA A 25 -6.82 9.54 -7.13
C ALA A 25 -6.44 8.12 -7.59
N ALA A 26 -6.15 7.22 -6.66
CA ALA A 26 -5.84 5.82 -6.96
C ALA A 26 -7.01 5.11 -7.65
N ARG A 27 -8.23 5.31 -7.14
CA ARG A 27 -9.44 4.77 -7.77
C ARG A 27 -9.68 5.37 -9.16
N ALA A 28 -9.52 6.69 -9.31
CA ALA A 28 -9.68 7.37 -10.59
C ALA A 28 -8.64 6.91 -11.63
N ALA A 29 -7.42 6.58 -11.18
CA ALA A 29 -6.37 5.98 -12.01
C ALA A 29 -6.63 4.49 -12.32
N GLY A 30 -7.74 3.91 -11.86
CA GLY A 30 -8.10 2.52 -12.10
C GLY A 30 -7.32 1.51 -11.27
N ALA A 31 -6.66 1.93 -10.18
CA ALA A 31 -5.95 1.02 -9.30
C ALA A 31 -6.89 -0.04 -8.72
N ARG A 32 -6.45 -1.30 -8.75
CA ARG A 32 -7.18 -2.44 -8.17
C ARG A 32 -6.82 -2.68 -6.70
N LEU A 33 -5.66 -2.17 -6.28
CA LEU A 33 -5.13 -2.28 -4.93
C LEU A 33 -4.53 -0.93 -4.50
N PHE A 34 -4.85 -0.52 -3.28
CA PHE A 34 -4.31 0.65 -2.60
C PHE A 34 -3.80 0.24 -1.21
N LEU A 35 -2.49 0.41 -0.98
CA LEU A 35 -1.85 0.09 0.29
C LEU A 35 -1.78 1.35 1.16
N ILE A 36 -2.20 1.22 2.42
CA ILE A 36 -2.15 2.29 3.41
C ILE A 36 -1.37 1.84 4.66
N PRO A 37 -0.65 2.74 5.35
CA PRO A 37 0.05 2.37 6.57
C PRO A 37 -0.92 1.91 7.67
N ALA A 38 -0.57 0.87 8.42
CA ALA A 38 -1.32 0.42 9.59
C ALA A 38 -1.27 1.44 10.74
N SER A 39 -0.24 2.29 10.76
CA SER A 39 -0.10 3.43 11.67
C SER A 39 -1.07 4.58 11.39
N GLN A 40 -1.89 4.46 10.35
CA GLN A 40 -2.84 5.49 9.95
C GLN A 40 -4.08 5.52 10.84
N SER A 41 -4.73 6.68 10.93
CA SER A 41 -5.93 6.80 11.78
C SER A 41 -7.04 5.84 11.33
N ALA A 42 -7.77 5.26 12.28
CA ALA A 42 -8.90 4.37 11.98
C ALA A 42 -9.96 5.05 11.08
N ALA A 43 -10.14 6.38 11.25
CA ALA A 43 -11.02 7.18 10.41
C ALA A 43 -10.54 7.24 8.96
N ASP A 44 -9.24 7.36 8.72
CA ASP A 44 -8.67 7.40 7.37
C ASP A 44 -8.65 6.03 6.71
N ILE A 45 -8.36 4.97 7.46
CA ILE A 45 -8.49 3.58 6.98
C ILE A 45 -9.92 3.31 6.52
N THR A 46 -10.91 3.68 7.34
CA THR A 46 -12.32 3.51 7.04
C THR A 46 -12.73 4.33 5.81
N ALA A 47 -12.26 5.58 5.73
CA ALA A 47 -12.54 6.44 4.59
C ALA A 47 -11.94 5.89 3.30
N ALA A 48 -10.69 5.42 3.31
CA ALA A 48 -10.04 4.81 2.17
C ALA A 48 -10.80 3.56 1.69
N ARG A 49 -11.18 2.66 2.62
CA ARG A 49 -11.98 1.47 2.30
C ARG A 49 -13.32 1.84 1.66
N LYS A 50 -14.01 2.87 2.20
CA LYS A 50 -15.26 3.37 1.63
C LYS A 50 -15.07 3.95 0.22
N ILE A 51 -13.97 4.66 -0.02
CA ILE A 51 -13.64 5.21 -1.34
C ILE A 51 -13.35 4.09 -2.35
N GLY A 52 -12.60 3.06 -1.94
CA GLY A 52 -12.25 1.93 -2.80
C GLY A 52 -13.46 1.11 -3.25
N GLY A 53 -14.42 0.90 -2.34
CA GLY A 53 -15.67 0.19 -2.63
C GLY A 53 -15.43 -1.17 -3.27
N ALA A 54 -16.26 -1.54 -4.25
CA ALA A 54 -16.11 -2.80 -4.99
C ALA A 54 -15.02 -2.76 -6.08
N THR A 55 -14.47 -1.58 -6.39
CA THR A 55 -13.59 -1.36 -7.55
C THR A 55 -12.10 -1.39 -7.21
N MET A 56 -11.74 -1.14 -5.95
CA MET A 56 -10.36 -1.05 -5.49
C MET A 56 -10.24 -1.61 -4.07
N ARG A 57 -9.45 -2.67 -3.93
CA ARG A 57 -9.11 -3.27 -2.63
C ARG A 57 -8.19 -2.32 -1.86
N VAL A 58 -8.43 -2.17 -0.56
CA VAL A 58 -7.59 -1.36 0.32
C VAL A 58 -7.02 -2.25 1.41
N GLU A 59 -5.70 -2.29 1.53
CA GLU A 59 -5.01 -3.10 2.53
C GLU A 59 -4.08 -2.27 3.40
N THR A 60 -3.96 -2.66 4.66
CA THR A 60 -3.10 -2.00 5.65
C THR A 60 -1.77 -2.73 5.76
N VAL A 61 -0.66 -2.00 5.77
CA VAL A 61 0.70 -2.55 5.89
C VAL A 61 1.48 -1.85 6.99
N ALA A 62 2.22 -2.59 7.81
CA ALA A 62 3.09 -2.01 8.85
C ALA A 62 4.54 -1.91 8.38
N THR A 63 4.98 -2.86 7.55
CA THR A 63 6.36 -2.97 7.07
C THR A 63 6.43 -3.01 5.55
N LEU A 64 7.63 -2.76 5.00
CA LEU A 64 7.90 -2.99 3.59
C LEU A 64 7.65 -4.45 3.18
N GLN A 65 8.00 -5.40 4.05
CA GLN A 65 7.79 -6.82 3.78
C GLN A 65 6.30 -7.14 3.62
N ASP A 66 5.43 -6.60 4.48
CA ASP A 66 3.98 -6.79 4.34
C ASP A 66 3.46 -6.31 2.98
N ALA A 67 4.00 -5.18 2.50
CA ALA A 67 3.64 -4.64 1.20
C ALA A 67 4.09 -5.57 0.07
N LEU A 68 5.30 -6.10 0.15
CA LEU A 68 5.83 -7.06 -0.84
C LEU A 68 5.03 -8.36 -0.85
N ASP A 69 4.69 -8.90 0.31
CA ASP A 69 3.92 -10.14 0.44
C ASP A 69 2.53 -10.00 -0.20
N ILE A 70 1.84 -8.88 0.05
CA ILE A 70 0.54 -8.60 -0.58
C ILE A 70 0.68 -8.47 -2.09
N LEU A 71 1.76 -7.86 -2.59
CA LEU A 71 2.01 -7.72 -4.02
C LEU A 71 2.30 -9.07 -4.69
N GLN A 72 3.05 -9.96 -4.05
CA GLN A 72 3.29 -11.32 -4.54
C GLN A 72 2.00 -12.13 -4.61
N GLN A 73 1.13 -12.02 -3.60
CA GLN A 73 -0.16 -12.74 -3.57
C GLN A 73 -1.11 -12.36 -4.71
N ILE A 74 -0.99 -11.17 -5.27
CA ILE A 74 -1.83 -10.70 -6.39
C ILE A 74 -1.18 -10.89 -7.77
N GLY A 75 -0.07 -11.62 -7.84
CA GLY A 75 0.62 -11.97 -9.09
C GLY A 75 1.71 -10.99 -9.50
N GLY A 76 2.28 -10.22 -8.55
CA GLY A 76 3.53 -9.49 -8.78
C GLY A 76 4.71 -10.46 -8.93
N ASP A 77 5.67 -10.12 -9.79
CA ASP A 77 6.89 -10.92 -9.95
C ASP A 77 7.64 -11.02 -8.62
N PRO A 78 8.17 -12.21 -8.27
CA PRO A 78 8.94 -12.38 -7.05
C PRO A 78 10.16 -11.45 -7.08
N PHE A 79 10.44 -10.81 -5.94
CA PHE A 79 11.65 -10.02 -5.80
C PHE A 79 12.86 -10.98 -5.87
N VAL A 80 13.62 -10.90 -6.96
CA VAL A 80 14.90 -11.60 -7.07
C VAL A 80 15.96 -10.67 -6.51
N SER A 81 16.41 -10.94 -5.29
CA SER A 81 17.60 -10.30 -4.74
C SER A 81 18.75 -10.58 -5.71
N ALA A 82 19.39 -9.53 -6.24
CA ALA A 82 20.65 -9.73 -6.95
C ALA A 82 21.61 -10.41 -5.97
N THR A 83 21.95 -11.67 -6.22
CA THR A 83 23.07 -12.32 -5.56
C THR A 83 24.29 -11.46 -5.83
N PRO A 84 25.04 -11.00 -4.80
CA PRO A 84 26.39 -10.52 -5.02
C PRO A 84 27.12 -11.63 -5.79
N ASN A 85 27.61 -11.29 -6.99
CA ASN A 85 28.39 -12.23 -7.80
C ASN A 85 29.46 -12.88 -6.91
N ASP A 86 29.53 -14.22 -6.99
CA ASP A 86 30.58 -15.07 -6.42
C ASP A 86 31.99 -14.53 -6.75
#